data_AF-A0A4P6QAA2-F1
#
_entry.id   AF-A0A4P6QAA2-F1
#
_cell.length_a   1.000
_cell.length_b   1.000
_cell.length_c   1.000
_cell.angle_alpha   90.00
_cell.angle_beta   90.00
_cell.angle_gamma   90.00
#
_symmetry.space_group_name_H-M   'P 1'
#
loop_
_entity.id
_entity.type
_entity.pdbx_description
1 polymer ?
#
loop_
_entity_poly.entity_id
_entity_poly.type
_entity_poly.pdbx_seq_one_letter_code
_entity_poly.pdbx_strand_id
1 'polypeptide(L)'
;MTADGIERAASADEEGSGPGSGGSAAEERGGARDGGGDGRAPAAESPGVAEAVAALEEDPDEEGADEATPQPVFKNVEEFVRYRFVPVYIRPEGGQFRWCKEWWRHPEAVSRFQALWHAWEVLRWEPGTGMAVWYRDHLDFQLNILLGDTGPFRECTSRRHQAPRPLPVEPAPQGWFEDEW
;
A
#
# COMPACT_ATOMS: atom_id res chain seq x y z
N MET A 1 4.35 32.03 -61.39
CA MET A 1 2.95 32.43 -61.17
C MET A 1 2.38 31.38 -60.22
N THR A 2 2.13 31.57 -58.94
CA THR A 2 2.08 32.71 -58.01
C THR A 2 2.28 32.10 -56.60
N ALA A 3 2.96 32.83 -55.73
CA ALA A 3 3.20 32.50 -54.33
C ALA A 3 2.04 32.99 -53.45
N ASP A 4 1.82 32.36 -52.30
CA ASP A 4 1.18 32.90 -51.09
C ASP A 4 1.38 31.84 -49.97
N GLY A 5 2.01 32.04 -48.81
CA GLY A 5 2.38 33.27 -48.12
C GLY A 5 1.42 33.56 -46.96
N ILE A 6 1.47 32.79 -45.85
CA ILE A 6 0.78 33.20 -44.61
C ILE A 6 1.76 33.19 -43.42
N GLU A 7 1.71 34.31 -42.72
CA GLU A 7 2.70 34.92 -41.86
C GLU A 7 2.73 34.40 -40.41
N ARG A 8 3.90 34.58 -39.80
CA ARG A 8 4.16 34.58 -38.36
C ARG A 8 3.87 35.97 -37.79
N ALA A 9 3.33 36.03 -36.57
CA ALA A 9 3.42 37.20 -35.70
C ALA A 9 3.91 36.80 -34.29
N ALA A 10 4.91 37.54 -33.79
CA ALA A 10 5.30 37.69 -32.38
C ALA A 10 4.30 38.66 -31.68
N SER A 11 4.21 38.90 -30.36
CA SER A 11 5.18 39.09 -29.26
C SER A 11 4.36 39.23 -27.94
N ALA A 12 4.81 38.72 -26.77
CA ALA A 12 5.45 39.44 -25.63
C ALA A 12 4.48 40.40 -24.87
N ASP A 13 4.41 40.61 -23.55
CA ASP A 13 5.12 40.27 -22.30
C ASP A 13 4.12 40.54 -21.15
N GLU A 14 4.28 39.94 -19.96
CA GLU A 14 4.30 40.70 -18.69
C GLU A 14 4.64 39.82 -17.49
N GLU A 15 5.57 40.36 -16.69
CA GLU A 15 6.16 39.79 -15.48
C GLU A 15 5.27 39.98 -14.24
N GLY A 16 5.45 39.12 -13.24
CA GLY A 16 4.91 39.30 -11.89
C GLY A 16 5.77 38.57 -10.86
N SER A 17 6.79 39.26 -10.35
CA SER A 17 7.65 38.84 -9.23
C SER A 17 7.07 39.31 -7.89
N GLY A 18 7.24 38.50 -6.82
CA GLY A 18 7.16 39.00 -5.45
C GLY A 18 6.77 37.97 -4.37
N PRO A 19 7.68 37.59 -3.45
CA PRO A 19 7.41 36.68 -2.33
C PRO A 19 7.01 37.42 -1.04
N GLY A 20 6.27 36.74 -0.15
CA GLY A 20 5.93 37.22 1.18
C GLY A 20 6.21 36.15 2.24
N SER A 21 7.20 36.41 3.08
CA SER A 21 7.67 35.58 4.19
C SER A 21 7.17 36.14 5.53
N GLY A 22 6.88 35.26 6.50
CA GLY A 22 7.34 35.44 7.89
C GLY A 22 6.33 35.85 8.99
N GLY A 23 6.52 35.21 10.16
CA GLY A 23 6.15 35.69 11.50
C GLY A 23 4.86 35.06 12.07
N SER A 24 4.85 34.07 12.97
CA SER A 24 5.49 33.82 14.29
C SER A 24 4.45 33.93 15.42
N ALA A 25 4.45 32.90 16.27
CA ALA A 25 3.67 32.75 17.48
C ALA A 25 4.23 33.55 18.68
N ALA A 26 3.37 33.82 19.66
CA ALA A 26 3.61 33.99 21.10
C ALA A 26 2.22 34.08 21.75
N GLU A 27 1.71 33.12 22.53
CA GLU A 27 2.14 32.63 23.85
C GLU A 27 2.02 33.73 24.93
N GLU A 28 0.92 33.71 25.68
CA GLU A 28 0.76 34.42 26.96
C GLU A 28 0.52 33.37 28.05
N ARG A 29 1.38 33.43 29.07
CA ARG A 29 1.48 32.52 30.21
C ARG A 29 0.77 33.12 31.41
N GLY A 30 0.33 32.24 32.31
CA GLY A 30 0.62 32.39 33.74
C GLY A 30 -0.59 32.45 34.67
N GLY A 31 -0.55 31.62 35.72
CA GLY A 31 -1.31 31.88 36.94
C GLY A 31 -1.73 30.66 37.75
N ALA A 32 -0.76 29.85 38.22
CA ALA A 32 -0.99 28.88 39.29
C ALA A 32 -1.15 29.58 40.64
N ARG A 33 -2.08 29.11 41.49
CA ARG A 33 -2.06 29.35 42.94
C ARG A 33 -2.45 28.09 43.70
N ASP A 34 -1.56 27.75 44.61
CA ASP A 34 -1.54 26.69 45.61
C ASP A 34 -2.45 27.03 46.80
N GLY A 35 -2.96 26.00 47.49
CA GLY A 35 -3.73 26.14 48.72
C GLY A 35 -4.04 24.78 49.36
N GLY A 36 -3.10 24.29 50.17
CA GLY A 36 -3.21 23.03 50.92
C GLY A 36 -4.21 23.02 52.08
N GLY A 37 -4.51 21.82 52.57
CA GLY A 37 -5.32 21.56 53.76
C GLY A 37 -5.12 20.14 54.27
N ASP A 38 -4.36 20.04 55.36
CA ASP A 38 -3.92 18.84 56.07
C ASP A 38 -5.05 18.21 56.91
N GLY A 39 -5.12 16.88 56.98
CA GLY A 39 -6.13 16.15 57.75
C GLY A 39 -5.72 14.70 58.02
N ARG A 40 -4.97 14.48 59.10
CA ARG A 40 -4.47 13.18 59.57
C ARG A 40 -5.50 12.43 60.45
N ALA A 41 -5.70 11.13 60.17
CA ALA A 41 -5.66 9.93 61.05
C ALA A 41 -6.82 8.93 60.78
N PRO A 42 -6.71 7.62 61.14
CA PRO A 42 -5.57 6.83 61.62
C PRO A 42 -5.26 5.58 60.76
N ALA A 43 -4.12 4.93 61.04
CA ALA A 43 -3.65 3.73 60.36
C ALA A 43 -4.35 2.47 60.89
N ALA A 44 -4.89 1.65 59.98
CA ALA A 44 -5.29 0.27 60.21
C ALA A 44 -4.22 -0.65 59.59
N GLU A 45 -3.79 -1.63 60.38
CA GLU A 45 -2.74 -2.60 60.05
C GLU A 45 -3.20 -3.51 58.91
N SER A 46 -2.37 -3.64 57.87
CA SER A 46 -2.64 -4.51 56.72
C SER A 46 -2.32 -5.97 57.06
N PRO A 47 -3.21 -6.94 56.79
CA PRO A 47 -2.83 -8.35 56.85
C PRO A 47 -1.75 -8.65 55.80
N GLY A 48 -0.76 -9.44 56.21
CA GLY A 48 0.45 -9.72 55.45
C GLY A 48 0.21 -10.45 54.14
N VAL A 49 1.03 -10.11 53.15
CA VAL A 49 1.05 -10.58 51.75
C VAL A 49 1.20 -12.09 51.57
N ALA A 50 1.27 -12.88 52.66
CA ALA A 50 1.53 -14.32 52.64
C ALA A 50 0.25 -15.19 52.68
N GLU A 51 -0.92 -14.65 53.02
CA GLU A 51 -2.18 -15.43 53.03
C GLU A 51 -3.04 -15.18 51.78
N ALA A 52 -2.68 -14.18 50.96
CA ALA A 52 -3.31 -13.92 49.66
C ALA A 52 -2.81 -14.83 48.53
N VAL A 53 -1.77 -15.64 48.78
CA VAL A 53 -1.14 -16.51 47.76
C VAL A 53 -1.71 -17.94 47.69
N ALA A 54 -2.79 -18.24 48.43
CA ALA A 54 -3.35 -19.60 48.51
C ALA A 54 -4.76 -19.77 47.92
N ALA A 55 -5.32 -18.77 47.25
CA ALA A 55 -6.72 -18.81 46.76
C ALA A 55 -6.92 -18.39 45.30
N LEU A 56 -5.88 -18.46 44.46
CA LEU A 56 -5.98 -18.14 43.03
C LEU A 56 -5.70 -19.36 42.12
N GLU A 57 -5.90 -20.58 42.65
CA GLU A 57 -6.04 -21.77 41.82
C GLU A 57 -7.49 -21.88 41.32
N GLU A 58 -7.95 -20.88 40.58
CA GLU A 58 -9.01 -21.08 39.61
C GLU A 58 -8.29 -21.19 38.26
N ASP A 59 -8.35 -22.37 37.65
CA ASP A 59 -8.01 -22.57 36.24
C ASP A 59 -8.70 -21.44 35.45
N PRO A 60 -7.96 -20.48 34.88
CA PRO A 60 -8.59 -19.59 33.93
C PRO A 60 -8.98 -20.50 32.77
N ASP A 61 -10.28 -20.66 32.60
CA ASP A 61 -10.91 -21.25 31.44
C ASP A 61 -10.01 -21.04 30.23
N GLU A 62 -9.66 -22.14 29.55
CA GLU A 62 -9.29 -22.12 28.14
C GLU A 62 -10.50 -21.57 27.34
N GLU A 63 -10.84 -20.30 27.54
CA GLU A 63 -11.35 -19.47 26.47
C GLU A 63 -10.18 -19.30 25.52
N GLY A 64 -9.95 -20.35 24.72
CA GLY A 64 -9.27 -20.23 23.45
C GLY A 64 -10.01 -19.13 22.70
N ALA A 65 -9.51 -17.91 22.83
CA ALA A 65 -9.81 -16.82 21.94
C ALA A 65 -9.54 -17.41 20.56
N ASP A 66 -10.62 -17.73 19.85
CA ASP A 66 -10.58 -18.06 18.44
C ASP A 66 -9.86 -16.88 17.80
N GLU A 67 -8.54 -17.01 17.59
CA GLU A 67 -7.71 -16.01 16.94
C GLU A 67 -8.30 -15.88 15.54
N ALA A 68 -9.27 -14.98 15.40
CA ALA A 68 -10.03 -14.81 14.19
C ALA A 68 -9.03 -14.47 13.10
N THR A 69 -8.71 -15.47 12.25
CA THR A 69 -7.76 -15.29 11.16
C THR A 69 -8.19 -14.06 10.37
N PRO A 70 -7.31 -13.05 10.21
CA PRO A 70 -7.69 -11.79 9.58
C PRO A 70 -8.29 -12.06 8.21
N GLN A 71 -9.57 -11.75 8.06
CA GLN A 71 -10.26 -11.98 6.80
C GLN A 71 -9.75 -10.97 5.76
N PRO A 72 -9.50 -11.42 4.52
CA PRO A 72 -9.07 -10.52 3.46
C PRO A 72 -10.19 -9.52 3.15
N VAL A 73 -9.82 -8.27 2.85
CA VAL A 73 -10.79 -7.22 2.46
C VAL A 73 -11.41 -7.54 1.11
N PHE A 74 -10.60 -8.04 0.19
CA PHE A 74 -11.05 -8.46 -1.13
C PHE A 74 -11.21 -9.97 -1.14
N LYS A 75 -12.27 -10.51 -1.75
CA LYS A 75 -12.47 -11.96 -1.78
C LYS A 75 -11.48 -12.68 -2.69
N ASN A 76 -10.93 -11.97 -3.67
CA ASN A 76 -10.03 -12.48 -4.70
C ASN A 76 -9.24 -11.35 -5.36
N VAL A 77 -8.28 -11.73 -6.21
CA VAL A 77 -7.45 -10.78 -6.97
C VAL A 77 -8.26 -9.92 -7.94
N GLU A 78 -9.40 -10.40 -8.45
CA GLU A 78 -10.25 -9.61 -9.35
C GLU A 78 -10.87 -8.42 -8.63
N GLU A 79 -11.38 -8.60 -7.41
CA GLU A 79 -11.88 -7.52 -6.58
C GLU A 79 -10.78 -6.54 -6.18
N PHE A 80 -9.60 -7.04 -5.80
CA PHE A 80 -8.46 -6.17 -5.51
C PHE A 80 -8.10 -5.30 -6.73
N VAL A 81 -7.99 -5.89 -7.92
CA VAL A 81 -7.66 -5.13 -9.14
C VAL A 81 -8.76 -4.12 -9.46
N ARG A 82 -10.03 -4.54 -9.43
CA ARG A 82 -11.19 -3.73 -9.84
C ARG A 82 -11.49 -2.59 -8.87
N TYR A 83 -11.47 -2.86 -7.57
CA TYR A 83 -11.95 -1.92 -6.55
C TYR A 83 -10.82 -1.15 -5.87
N ARG A 84 -9.57 -1.63 -5.95
CA ARG A 84 -8.43 -0.98 -5.28
C ARG A 84 -7.29 -0.58 -6.21
N PHE A 85 -6.85 -1.45 -7.10
CA PHE A 85 -5.68 -1.16 -7.93
C PHE A 85 -6.00 -0.12 -9.01
N VAL A 86 -6.95 -0.42 -9.90
CA VAL A 86 -7.28 0.43 -11.06
C VAL A 86 -7.77 1.83 -10.65
N PRO A 87 -8.63 1.99 -9.63
CA PRO A 87 -9.10 3.32 -9.23
C PRO A 87 -8.03 4.18 -8.55
N VAL A 88 -7.00 3.57 -7.94
CA VAL A 88 -5.98 4.30 -7.16
C VAL A 88 -4.74 4.60 -7.99
N TYR A 89 -4.32 3.68 -8.87
CA TYR A 89 -3.06 3.82 -9.63
C TYR A 89 -3.32 4.27 -11.07
N ILE A 90 -3.80 5.51 -11.18
CA ILE A 90 -4.17 6.10 -12.47
C ILE A 90 -2.90 6.60 -13.18
N ARG A 91 -2.70 6.12 -14.39
CA ARG A 91 -1.62 6.54 -15.30
C ARG A 91 -2.21 6.88 -16.67
N PRO A 92 -1.70 7.93 -17.34
CA PRO A 92 -2.14 8.24 -18.70
C PRO A 92 -1.71 7.09 -19.62
N GLU A 93 -2.66 6.49 -20.32
CA GLU A 93 -2.36 5.45 -21.30
C GLU A 93 -1.58 6.04 -22.49
N GLY A 94 -0.54 5.34 -22.93
CA GLY A 94 0.33 5.77 -24.03
C GLY A 94 1.77 6.02 -23.57
N GLY A 95 2.67 6.30 -24.53
CA GLY A 95 4.11 6.40 -24.25
C GLY A 95 4.66 5.08 -23.73
N GLN A 96 5.13 5.06 -22.48
CA GLN A 96 5.59 3.84 -21.79
C GLN A 96 4.46 3.04 -21.13
N PHE A 97 3.31 3.65 -20.85
CA PHE A 97 2.25 3.00 -20.09
C PHE A 97 1.34 2.14 -20.97
N ARG A 98 1.10 0.90 -20.55
CA ARG A 98 0.29 -0.11 -21.22
C ARG A 98 -0.76 -0.66 -20.26
N TRP A 99 -1.94 -0.92 -20.78
CA TRP A 99 -3.03 -1.53 -20.04
C TRP A 99 -3.83 -2.47 -20.93
N CYS A 100 -4.34 -3.55 -20.35
CA CYS A 100 -5.31 -4.42 -21.00
C CYS A 100 -6.56 -4.52 -20.13
N LYS A 101 -7.74 -4.18 -20.69
CA LYS A 101 -9.01 -4.35 -19.98
C LYS A 101 -9.31 -5.82 -19.62
N GLU A 102 -8.77 -6.75 -20.41
CA GLU A 102 -8.82 -8.21 -20.20
C GLU A 102 -7.55 -8.70 -19.48
N TRP A 103 -7.12 -8.00 -18.44
CA TRP A 103 -5.87 -8.27 -17.72
C TRP A 103 -5.78 -9.73 -17.22
N TRP A 104 -6.91 -10.35 -16.86
CA TRP A 104 -6.97 -11.74 -16.39
C TRP A 104 -6.58 -12.78 -17.45
N ARG A 105 -6.49 -12.39 -18.73
CA ARG A 105 -6.01 -13.24 -19.83
C ARG A 105 -4.49 -13.21 -20.00
N HIS A 106 -3.78 -12.52 -19.11
CA HIS A 106 -2.32 -12.42 -19.09
C HIS A 106 -1.77 -13.12 -17.84
N PRO A 107 -1.28 -14.38 -17.94
CA PRO A 107 -0.87 -15.17 -16.78
C PRO A 107 0.18 -14.49 -15.90
N GLU A 108 1.15 -13.81 -16.50
CA GLU A 108 2.15 -13.04 -15.75
C GLU A 108 1.50 -11.90 -14.95
N ALA A 109 0.56 -11.16 -15.53
CA ALA A 109 -0.14 -10.09 -14.83
C ALA A 109 -0.98 -10.63 -13.67
N VAL A 110 -1.69 -11.75 -13.86
CA VAL A 110 -2.46 -12.41 -12.79
C VAL A 110 -1.56 -12.80 -11.62
N SER A 111 -0.42 -13.44 -11.89
CA SER A 111 0.54 -13.85 -10.86
C SER A 111 1.08 -12.64 -10.08
N ARG A 112 1.48 -11.57 -10.78
CA ARG A 112 1.95 -10.33 -10.16
C ARG A 112 0.86 -9.64 -9.31
N PHE A 113 -0.37 -9.56 -9.81
CA PHE A 113 -1.48 -8.99 -9.04
C PHE A 113 -1.84 -9.81 -7.81
N GLN A 114 -1.75 -11.15 -7.88
CA GLN A 114 -1.94 -12.01 -6.70
C GLN A 114 -0.88 -11.71 -5.64
N ALA A 115 0.40 -11.63 -6.03
CA ALA A 115 1.48 -11.29 -5.10
C ALA A 115 1.28 -9.91 -4.46
N LEU A 116 0.90 -8.90 -5.26
CA LEU A 116 0.60 -7.55 -4.75
C LEU A 116 -0.58 -7.53 -3.79
N TRP A 117 -1.65 -8.26 -4.10
CA TRP A 117 -2.84 -8.36 -3.27
C TRP A 117 -2.52 -9.04 -1.93
N HIS A 118 -1.86 -10.20 -1.94
CA HIS A 118 -1.48 -10.89 -0.70
C HIS A 118 -0.55 -10.04 0.18
N ALA A 119 0.45 -9.39 -0.41
CA ALA A 119 1.32 -8.47 0.32
C ALA A 119 0.54 -7.28 0.90
N TRP A 120 -0.46 -6.77 0.18
CA TRP A 120 -1.32 -5.69 0.65
C TRP A 120 -2.19 -6.13 1.84
N GLU A 121 -2.80 -7.32 1.78
CA GLU A 121 -3.65 -7.85 2.86
C GLU A 121 -2.85 -8.10 4.15
N VAL A 122 -1.59 -8.49 4.04
CA VAL A 122 -0.70 -8.64 5.21
C VAL A 122 -0.29 -7.26 5.74
N LEU A 123 0.29 -6.42 4.89
CA LEU A 123 0.92 -5.17 5.32
C LEU A 123 -0.08 -4.06 5.69
N ARG A 124 -1.36 -4.18 5.31
CA ARG A 124 -2.40 -3.24 5.77
C ARG A 124 -2.71 -3.37 7.27
N TRP A 125 -2.38 -4.50 7.89
CA TRP A 125 -2.57 -4.72 9.33
C TRP A 125 -1.39 -4.20 10.14
N GLU A 126 -0.23 -4.06 9.53
CA GLU A 126 0.97 -3.56 10.19
C GLU A 126 0.80 -2.06 10.51
N PRO A 127 0.76 -1.67 11.80
CA PRO A 127 0.57 -0.29 12.18
C PRO A 127 1.75 0.59 11.78
N GLY A 128 1.48 1.87 11.53
CA GLY A 128 2.51 2.85 11.19
C GLY A 128 3.04 2.68 9.76
N THR A 129 4.06 1.85 9.56
CA THR A 129 4.85 1.82 8.31
C THR A 129 4.42 0.76 7.31
N GLY A 130 3.46 -0.11 7.64
CA GLY A 130 3.03 -1.21 6.77
C GLY A 130 2.73 -0.80 5.32
N MET A 131 1.95 0.27 5.15
CA MET A 131 1.65 0.79 3.81
C MET A 131 2.87 1.38 3.10
N ALA A 132 3.80 2.03 3.82
CA ALA A 132 5.02 2.55 3.23
C ALA A 132 5.95 1.43 2.76
N VAL A 133 6.05 0.34 3.54
CA VAL A 133 6.75 -0.90 3.16
C VAL A 133 6.08 -1.53 1.94
N TRP A 134 4.75 -1.60 1.92
CA TRP A 134 4.03 -2.15 0.77
C TRP A 134 4.31 -1.38 -0.53
N TYR A 135 4.33 -0.04 -0.47
CA TYR A 135 4.72 0.77 -1.62
C TYR A 135 6.15 0.50 -2.07
N ARG A 136 7.10 0.65 -1.15
CA ARG A 136 8.54 0.57 -1.43
C ARG A 136 8.97 -0.81 -1.94
N ASP A 137 8.54 -1.86 -1.24
CA ASP A 137 9.09 -3.22 -1.44
C ASP A 137 8.26 -4.04 -2.43
N HIS A 138 6.98 -3.71 -2.60
CA HIS A 138 6.07 -4.52 -3.41
C HIS A 138 5.51 -3.74 -4.60
N LEU A 139 4.83 -2.61 -4.38
CA LEU A 139 4.09 -1.95 -5.46
C LEU A 139 5.01 -1.25 -6.47
N ASP A 140 5.90 -0.37 -6.03
CA ASP A 140 6.55 0.59 -6.94
C ASP A 140 7.43 -0.10 -7.99
N PHE A 141 8.12 -1.17 -7.60
CA PHE A 141 8.88 -2.00 -8.52
C PHE A 141 7.96 -2.73 -9.52
N GLN A 142 6.89 -3.36 -9.02
CA GLN A 142 5.95 -4.12 -9.86
C GLN A 142 5.15 -3.22 -10.81
N LEU A 143 4.83 -1.99 -10.39
CA LEU A 143 4.01 -1.05 -11.14
C LEU A 143 4.67 -0.69 -12.48
N ASN A 144 5.98 -0.46 -12.46
CA ASN A 144 6.77 -0.16 -13.66
C ASN A 144 6.82 -1.36 -14.62
N ILE A 145 6.81 -2.58 -14.10
CA ILE A 145 6.82 -3.79 -14.95
C ILE A 145 5.42 -4.06 -15.50
N LEU A 146 4.39 -4.03 -14.64
CA LEU A 146 3.00 -4.31 -15.02
C LEU A 146 2.51 -3.34 -16.09
N LEU A 147 2.78 -2.05 -15.92
CA LEU A 147 2.31 -1.00 -16.81
C LEU A 147 3.35 -0.61 -17.86
N GLY A 148 4.55 -1.19 -17.85
CA GLY A 148 5.63 -0.82 -18.77
C GLY A 148 5.40 -1.26 -20.21
N ASP A 149 6.17 -0.67 -21.13
CA ASP A 149 6.15 -0.98 -22.56
C ASP A 149 6.84 -2.31 -22.92
N THR A 150 7.55 -2.90 -21.96
CA THR A 150 8.13 -4.25 -22.03
C THR A 150 7.34 -5.27 -21.21
N GLY A 151 6.30 -4.81 -20.50
CA GLY A 151 5.50 -5.60 -19.57
C GLY A 151 4.54 -6.60 -20.20
N PRO A 152 3.71 -7.27 -19.38
CA PRO A 152 2.74 -8.27 -19.84
C PRO A 152 1.71 -7.67 -20.82
N PHE A 153 1.42 -6.38 -20.71
CA PHE A 153 0.47 -5.67 -21.57
C PHE A 153 1.09 -4.99 -22.79
N ARG A 154 2.37 -5.23 -23.10
CA ARG A 154 3.10 -4.48 -24.15
C ARG A 154 2.43 -4.44 -25.53
N GLU A 155 1.71 -5.50 -25.90
CA GLU A 155 1.00 -5.61 -27.19
C GLU A 155 -0.48 -5.18 -27.10
N CYS A 156 -0.93 -4.75 -25.92
CA CYS A 156 -2.31 -4.35 -25.64
C CYS A 156 -2.47 -2.84 -25.54
N THR A 157 -3.71 -2.40 -25.74
CA THR A 157 -4.21 -1.07 -25.36
C THR A 157 -5.50 -1.26 -24.55
N SER A 158 -6.01 -0.18 -23.95
CA SER A 158 -7.32 -0.17 -23.27
C SER A 158 -8.46 -0.62 -24.18
N ARG A 159 -8.29 -0.47 -25.50
CA ARG A 159 -9.28 -0.83 -26.52
C ARG A 159 -9.04 -2.19 -27.16
N ARG A 160 -7.79 -2.66 -27.22
CA ARG A 160 -7.39 -3.88 -27.95
C ARG A 160 -6.62 -4.85 -27.05
N HIS A 161 -7.14 -6.05 -26.90
CA HIS A 161 -6.42 -7.17 -26.30
C HIS A 161 -5.62 -7.95 -27.35
N GLN A 162 -4.41 -8.37 -26.97
CA GLN A 162 -3.59 -9.31 -27.70
C GLN A 162 -3.21 -10.45 -26.76
N ALA A 163 -3.55 -11.68 -27.14
CA ALA A 163 -3.27 -12.84 -26.30
C ALA A 163 -1.75 -13.08 -26.22
N PRO A 164 -1.19 -13.28 -25.01
CA PRO A 164 0.21 -13.59 -24.85
C PRO A 164 0.53 -14.92 -25.53
N ARG A 165 1.69 -14.99 -26.19
CA ARG A 165 2.20 -16.20 -26.82
C ARG A 165 3.28 -16.79 -25.91
N PRO A 166 3.08 -18.00 -25.34
CA PRO A 166 4.13 -18.69 -24.60
C PRO A 166 5.39 -18.83 -25.46
N LEU A 167 6.55 -18.74 -24.81
CA LEU A 167 7.82 -19.00 -25.49
C LEU A 167 7.92 -20.50 -25.82
N PRO A 168 8.49 -20.86 -27.00
CA PRO A 168 8.75 -22.25 -27.31
C PRO A 168 9.79 -22.80 -26.33
N VAL A 169 9.53 -23.99 -25.80
CA VAL A 169 10.43 -24.71 -24.91
C VAL A 169 10.54 -26.14 -25.42
N GLU A 170 11.76 -26.62 -25.62
CA GLU A 170 12.03 -28.04 -25.85
C GLU A 170 12.20 -28.73 -24.50
N PRO A 171 11.65 -29.95 -24.32
CA PRO A 171 11.87 -30.70 -23.10
C PRO A 171 13.36 -31.03 -22.95
N ALA A 172 13.85 -30.94 -21.71
CA ALA A 172 15.22 -31.37 -21.42
C ALA A 172 15.39 -32.87 -21.73
N PRO A 173 16.58 -33.33 -22.15
CA PRO A 173 16.85 -34.74 -22.34
C PRO A 173 16.58 -35.55 -21.07
N GLN A 174 16.12 -36.80 -21.23
CA GLN A 174 15.86 -37.70 -20.10
C GLN A 174 17.11 -37.83 -19.20
N GLY A 175 16.92 -37.67 -17.88
CA GLY A 175 17.98 -37.82 -16.88
C GLY A 175 18.85 -36.58 -16.66
N TRP A 176 18.56 -35.44 -17.30
CA TRP A 176 19.25 -34.17 -17.01
C TRP A 176 18.78 -33.50 -15.72
N PHE A 177 17.49 -33.65 -15.42
CA PHE A 177 16.90 -33.27 -14.15
C PHE A 177 16.28 -34.56 -13.59
N GLU A 178 16.77 -35.02 -12.45
CA GLU A 178 16.19 -36.13 -11.69
C GLU A 178 15.12 -35.57 -10.76
N ASP A 179 14.30 -36.40 -10.11
CA ASP A 179 13.22 -35.92 -9.23
C ASP A 179 13.80 -35.08 -8.07
N GLU A 180 13.85 -33.76 -8.23
CA GLU A 180 14.60 -32.86 -7.33
C GLU A 180 13.87 -32.56 -6.01
N TRP A 181 12.65 -33.08 -5.81
CA TRP A 181 11.81 -32.86 -4.61
C TRP A 181 10.83 -34.01 -4.35
#